data_AF-A0A1B6NPP0-F1
#
_entry.id   AF-A0A1B6NPP0-F1
#
_cell.length_a   1.000
_cell.length_b   1.000
_cell.length_c   1.000
_cell.angle_alpha   90.00
_cell.angle_beta   90.00
_cell.angle_gamma   90.00
#
_symmetry.space_group_name_H-M   'P 1'
#
loop_
_entity.id
_entity.type
_entity.pdbx_description
1 polymer ?
#
loop_
_entity_poly.entity_id
_entity_poly.type
_entity_poly.pdbx_seq_one_letter_code
_entity_poly.pdbx_strand_id
1 'polypeptide(L)' 'MSISPNFEDIKQAYERIKGDVKKTPIVESSLLNKWMDNRILFKAECLQTI' A
#
# COMPACT_ATOMS: atom_id res chain seq x y z
N MET A 1 18.93 -0.27 22.33
CA MET A 1 18.95 -0.63 20.89
C MET A 1 17.52 -0.97 20.50
N SER A 2 16.94 -0.30 19.49
CA SER A 2 15.62 -0.70 18.99
C SER A 2 15.78 -1.94 18.11
N ILE A 3 15.04 -2.99 18.43
CA ILE A 3 14.91 -4.17 17.58
C ILE A 3 14.13 -3.74 16.34
N SER A 4 14.66 -3.98 15.15
CA SER A 4 13.93 -3.75 13.90
C SER A 4 12.77 -4.76 13.80
N PRO A 5 11.56 -4.32 13.42
CA PRO A 5 10.44 -5.23 13.25
C PRO A 5 10.72 -6.25 12.14
N ASN A 6 10.23 -7.46 12.32
CA ASN A 6 10.25 -8.53 11.33
C ASN A 6 8.90 -8.59 10.58
N PHE A 7 8.80 -9.52 9.63
CA PHE A 7 7.59 -9.65 8.81
C PHE A 7 6.34 -10.05 9.61
N GLU A 8 6.50 -10.79 10.71
CA GLU A 8 5.38 -11.18 11.57
C GLU A 8 4.81 -9.99 12.33
N ASP A 9 5.67 -9.04 12.74
CA ASP A 9 5.24 -7.78 13.36
C ASP A 9 4.34 -6.97 12.42
N ILE A 10 4.61 -7.02 11.11
CA ILE A 10 3.80 -6.36 10.08
C ILE A 10 2.42 -7.01 9.94
N LYS A 11 2.33 -8.36 9.96
CA LYS A 11 1.04 -9.06 9.93
C LYS A 11 0.22 -8.75 11.16
N GLN A 12 0.84 -8.76 12.33
CA GLN A 12 0.17 -8.39 13.58
C GLN A 12 -0.30 -6.93 13.55
N ALA A 13 0.46 -6.03 12.92
CA ALA A 13 0.02 -4.64 12.72
C ALA A 13 -1.22 -4.54 11.84
N TYR A 14 -1.29 -5.29 10.74
CA TYR A 14 -2.48 -5.33 9.88
C TYR A 14 -3.71 -5.81 10.65
N GLU A 15 -3.60 -6.91 11.40
CA GLU A 15 -4.72 -7.44 12.20
C GLU A 15 -5.24 -6.44 13.23
N ARG A 16 -4.36 -5.61 13.80
CA ARG A 16 -4.74 -4.55 14.76
C ARG A 16 -5.54 -3.41 14.12
N ILE A 17 -5.24 -3.04 12.88
CA ILE A 17 -5.80 -1.82 12.25
C ILE A 17 -6.86 -2.09 11.17
N LYS A 18 -7.04 -3.35 10.74
CA LYS A 18 -7.90 -3.72 9.59
C LYS A 18 -9.36 -3.27 9.69
N GLY A 19 -9.87 -3.01 10.90
CA GLY A 19 -11.23 -2.51 11.13
C GLY A 19 -11.36 -1.00 10.95
N ASP A 20 -10.26 -0.26 11.09
CA ASP A 20 -10.23 1.21 11.14
C ASP A 20 -9.66 1.81 9.85
N VAL A 21 -8.89 1.04 9.07
CA VAL A 21 -8.24 1.51 7.84
C VAL A 21 -8.97 1.04 6.59
N LYS A 22 -8.99 1.89 5.56
CA LYS A 22 -9.52 1.52 4.25
C LYS A 22 -8.52 0.66 3.49
N LYS A 23 -9.04 -0.34 2.75
CA LYS A 23 -8.26 -1.05 1.73
C LYS A 23 -8.17 -0.18 0.48
N THR A 24 -7.14 0.66 0.43
CA THR A 24 -6.91 1.59 -0.69
C THR A 24 -6.74 0.85 -2.02
N PRO A 25 -7.26 1.40 -3.13
CA PRO A 25 -7.20 0.74 -4.42
C PRO A 25 -5.79 0.73 -4.98
N ILE A 26 -5.57 -0.19 -5.92
CA ILE A 26 -4.43 -0.14 -6.84
C ILE A 26 -4.96 0.47 -8.14
N VAL A 27 -4.32 1.55 -8.58
CA VAL A 27 -4.68 2.24 -9.83
C VAL A 27 -3.52 2.24 -10.80
N GLU A 28 -3.82 2.35 -12.09
CA GLU A 28 -2.81 2.46 -13.14
C GLU A 28 -3.23 3.49 -14.19
N SER A 29 -2.26 4.02 -14.93
CA SER A 29 -2.49 4.95 -16.03
C SER A 29 -1.94 4.36 -17.32
N SER A 30 -2.82 4.14 -18.30
CA SER A 30 -2.42 3.60 -19.61
C SER A 30 -1.43 4.51 -20.33
N LEU A 31 -1.58 5.83 -20.20
CA LEU A 31 -0.67 6.81 -20.78
C LEU A 31 0.72 6.74 -20.16
N LEU A 32 0.79 6.67 -18.82
CA LEU A 32 2.06 6.55 -18.12
C LEU A 32 2.74 5.21 -18.42
N ASN A 33 1.97 4.12 -18.43
CA ASN A 33 2.50 2.80 -18.77
C ASN A 33 3.12 2.80 -20.17
N LYS A 34 2.48 3.49 -21.13
CA LYS A 34 3.01 3.67 -22.49
C LYS A 34 4.28 4.52 -22.50
N TRP A 35 4.33 5.62 -21.74
CA TRP A 35 5.53 6.48 -21.67
C TRP A 35 6.73 5.77 -21.09
N MET A 36 6.51 4.88 -20.11
CA MET A 36 7.56 4.17 -19.41
C MET A 36 7.87 2.80 -20.01
N ASP A 37 7.13 2.36 -21.03
CA ASP A 37 7.16 1.01 -21.62
C ASP A 37 7.10 -0.11 -20.55
N ASN A 38 6.33 0.14 -19.49
CA ASN A 38 6.23 -0.72 -18.31
C ASN A 38 4.84 -0.62 -17.67
N ARG A 39 4.41 -1.64 -16.94
CA ARG A 39 3.17 -1.59 -16.17
C ARG A 39 3.42 -1.03 -14.77
N ILE A 40 2.88 0.16 -14.50
CA ILE A 40 3.05 0.85 -13.22
C ILE A 40 1.75 0.79 -12.43
N LEU A 41 1.83 0.25 -11.22
CA LEU A 41 0.72 0.10 -10.28
C LEU A 41 0.92 1.02 -9.08
N PHE A 42 -0.01 1.93 -8.84
CA PHE A 42 0.01 2.84 -7.72
C PHE A 42 -0.88 2.34 -6.59
N LYS A 43 -0.31 2.15 -5.41
CA LYS A 43 -1.06 1.94 -4.17
C LYS A 43 -1.51 3.30 -3.63
N ALA A 44 -2.78 3.62 -3.79
CA ALA A 44 -3.30 4.97 -3.57
C ALA A 44 -3.56 5.30 -2.07
N GLU A 45 -2.51 5.35 -1.25
CA GLU A 45 -2.62 5.72 0.18
C GLU A 45 -3.09 7.16 0.42
N CYS A 46 -3.00 8.03 -0.59
CA CYS A 46 -3.63 9.36 -0.54
C CYS A 46 -5.17 9.32 -0.44
N LEU A 47 -5.79 8.17 -0.71
CA LEU A 47 -7.22 7.93 -0.54
C LEU A 47 -7.56 7.26 0.79
N GLN A 48 -6.56 7.01 1.65
CA GLN A 48 -6.83 6.65 3.04
C GLN A 48 -7.50 7.85 3.70
N THR A 49 -8.68 7.65 4.25
CA THR A 49 -9.34 8.65 5.08
C THR A 49 -9.48 8.07 6.47
N ILE A 50 -9.31 8.92 7.47
CA ILE A 50 -9.61 8.63 8.87
C ILE A 50 -11.12 8.44 9.03
#